data_AF-A0A023G8B1-F1
#
_entry.id   AF-A0A023G8B1-F1
#
_cell.length_a   1.000
_cell.length_b   1.000
_cell.length_c   1.000
_cell.angle_alpha   90.00
_cell.angle_beta   90.00
_cell.angle_gamma   90.00
#
_symmetry.space_group_name_H-M   'P 1'
#
loop_
_entity.id
_entity.type
_entity.pdbx_description
1 polymer ?
#
loop_
_entity_poly.entity_id
_entity_poly.type
_entity_poly.pdbx_seq_one_letter_code
_entity_poly.pdbx_strand_id
1 'polypeptide(L)'
;HVVPIIMLIKHPQPCLLRFSKSAVQDTKDPATLSKKSAENGGKDSAPPYSQPQQPPSTPNEKKLTTSTSSVNNVTQVALASFRSFPFYVMVLFSVVTEYVFVTFSMTVVAYAVDKGWKLQNGNQLVIYNAVGLLAGRLVAPFATDKIRSSRCPVAVASLSSAAGLFLLLPVVKTFVGLAVLTCVMGVGMGYILCIKTVLMGDYMVVEGVSFCCGVAGILAIPVWIAGPSIIGFFRDTRGSYDLLYVTFSALSLFVAAMLLILACRDAAGRRRQLGDSDRNGGATEMKAANKPKVLGMEEKVARF
;
A
#
# COMPACT_ATOMS: atom_id res chain seq x y z
N HIS A 1 -8.52 -2.25 -31.87
CA HIS A 1 -9.96 -2.20 -31.49
C HIS A 1 -10.18 -2.45 -29.99
N VAL A 2 -9.66 -1.58 -29.10
CA VAL A 2 -9.97 -1.61 -27.66
C VAL A 2 -9.87 -0.18 -27.12
N VAL A 3 -10.85 0.68 -27.42
CA VAL A 3 -10.83 2.10 -26.96
C VAL A 3 -12.16 2.66 -26.41
N PRO A 4 -13.39 2.16 -26.67
CA PRO A 4 -14.56 2.86 -26.14
C PRO A 4 -15.16 2.17 -24.91
N ILE A 5 -14.46 2.18 -23.75
CA ILE A 5 -15.10 1.90 -22.45
C ILE A 5 -14.80 2.99 -21.39
N ILE A 6 -13.86 3.91 -21.65
CA ILE A 6 -13.40 4.88 -20.64
C ILE A 6 -14.23 6.19 -20.61
N MET A 7 -15.19 6.39 -21.52
CA MET A 7 -15.88 7.67 -21.71
C MET A 7 -17.19 7.87 -20.90
N LEU A 8 -17.58 6.97 -19.99
CA LEU A 8 -18.90 7.05 -19.31
C LEU A 8 -18.88 7.35 -17.81
N ILE A 9 -17.88 8.06 -17.29
CA ILE A 9 -17.94 8.57 -15.90
C ILE A 9 -17.62 10.06 -15.88
N LYS A 10 -18.66 10.86 -16.13
CA LYS A 10 -18.67 12.31 -16.05
C LYS A 10 -19.33 12.73 -14.72
N HIS A 11 -18.55 13.40 -13.85
CA HIS A 11 -18.95 14.29 -12.74
C HIS A 11 -19.52 13.69 -11.43
N PRO A 12 -19.51 14.42 -10.29
CA PRO A 12 -18.37 14.93 -9.52
C PRO A 12 -18.25 14.29 -8.11
N GLN A 13 -17.06 14.42 -7.52
CA GLN A 13 -16.79 14.11 -6.10
C GLN A 13 -16.95 15.36 -5.24
N PRO A 14 -17.60 15.28 -4.06
CA PRO A 14 -17.31 16.16 -2.95
C PRO A 14 -16.81 15.32 -1.77
N CYS A 15 -15.49 15.26 -1.51
CA CYS A 15 -14.95 14.81 -0.20
C CYS A 15 -13.42 14.97 0.00
N LEU A 16 -12.72 15.83 -0.76
CA LEU A 16 -11.29 16.10 -0.55
C LEU A 16 -11.00 17.56 -0.17
N LEU A 17 -11.75 18.10 0.80
CA LEU A 17 -11.47 19.41 1.40
C LEU A 17 -11.42 19.38 2.94
N ARG A 18 -10.98 18.26 3.54
CA ARG A 18 -10.73 18.16 4.99
C ARG A 18 -9.27 17.90 5.40
N PHE A 19 -8.32 18.06 4.50
CA PHE A 19 -6.88 18.02 4.80
C PHE A 19 -6.18 19.29 4.31
N SER A 20 -6.55 20.45 4.86
CA SER A 20 -5.76 21.69 4.67
C SER A 20 -6.02 22.75 5.77
N LYS A 21 -6.31 22.32 7.02
CA LYS A 21 -6.50 23.27 8.13
C LYS A 21 -5.65 23.02 9.39
N SER A 22 -4.65 22.13 9.34
CA SER A 22 -3.75 21.90 10.49
C SER A 22 -2.27 22.15 10.19
N ALA A 23 -1.94 22.93 9.15
CA ALA A 23 -0.55 23.29 8.84
C ALA A 23 -0.40 24.79 8.51
N VAL A 24 -0.96 25.66 9.35
CA VAL A 24 -0.69 27.11 9.37
C VAL A 24 -0.66 27.56 10.83
N GLN A 25 0.34 28.38 11.18
CA GLN A 25 0.87 28.74 12.52
C GLN A 25 1.72 27.61 13.16
N ASP A 26 3.04 27.69 13.34
CA ASP A 26 3.90 28.85 13.60
C ASP A 26 5.21 28.78 12.77
N THR A 27 5.49 29.84 12.04
CA THR A 27 6.85 30.15 11.57
C THR A 27 7.07 31.64 11.79
N LYS A 28 7.95 31.97 12.71
CA LYS A 28 8.65 33.26 12.73
C LYS A 28 10.08 33.03 13.19
N ASP A 29 10.95 32.85 12.20
CA ASP A 29 12.40 33.00 12.28
C ASP A 29 12.79 34.49 12.51
N PRO A 30 14.08 34.88 12.48
CA PRO A 30 15.25 34.47 13.27
C PRO A 30 16.05 35.71 13.80
N ALA A 31 17.13 35.51 14.59
CA ALA A 31 18.44 36.21 14.48
C ALA A 31 19.26 36.25 15.81
N THR A 32 20.39 35.53 15.78
CA THR A 32 21.75 35.91 16.24
C THR A 32 21.96 36.85 17.44
N LEU A 33 22.70 36.39 18.46
CA LEU A 33 23.96 37.05 18.88
C LEU A 33 24.76 36.19 19.90
N SER A 34 25.96 35.81 19.48
CA SER A 34 27.07 35.38 20.34
C SER A 34 27.57 36.56 21.17
N LYS A 35 27.89 36.36 22.46
CA LYS A 35 29.10 36.92 23.09
C LYS A 35 29.33 36.45 24.55
N LYS A 36 30.61 36.34 24.84
CA LYS A 36 31.33 35.91 26.04
C LYS A 36 31.80 37.15 26.82
N SER A 37 31.69 37.13 28.16
CA SER A 37 32.51 37.84 29.19
C SER A 37 31.70 37.85 30.50
N ALA A 38 32.10 37.19 31.59
CA ALA A 38 33.17 37.51 32.53
C ALA A 38 32.89 38.76 33.42
N GLU A 39 32.69 38.49 34.72
CA GLU A 39 33.36 39.10 35.89
C GLU A 39 32.48 39.71 37.02
N ASN A 40 32.87 39.34 38.27
CA ASN A 40 32.64 39.88 39.63
C ASN A 40 31.25 39.73 40.27
N GLY A 41 31.11 39.33 41.55
CA GLY A 41 32.04 39.01 42.64
C GLY A 41 31.29 39.09 44.00
N GLY A 42 31.71 38.33 45.03
CA GLY A 42 31.27 38.55 46.42
C GLY A 42 30.99 37.30 47.26
N LYS A 43 31.88 37.01 48.22
CA LYS A 43 31.81 36.00 49.29
C LYS A 43 30.72 36.39 50.34
N ASP A 44 30.17 35.57 51.24
CA ASP A 44 30.77 34.72 52.29
C ASP A 44 29.68 33.85 52.99
N SER A 45 30.13 32.75 53.62
CA SER A 45 29.55 32.02 54.80
C SER A 45 28.60 30.81 54.59
N ALA A 46 29.11 29.61 54.94
CA ALA A 46 28.40 28.37 55.33
C ALA A 46 28.20 28.35 56.89
N PRO A 47 27.66 27.30 57.61
CA PRO A 47 27.37 25.88 57.28
C PRO A 47 26.04 25.36 57.97
N PRO A 48 25.79 24.07 58.35
CA PRO A 48 26.35 22.75 58.01
C PRO A 48 25.32 21.63 57.62
N TYR A 49 25.88 20.48 57.26
CA TYR A 49 25.31 19.14 56.96
C TYR A 49 24.15 18.60 57.83
N SER A 50 23.26 17.80 57.22
CA SER A 50 22.70 16.53 57.77
C SER A 50 21.97 15.69 56.68
N GLN A 51 22.52 14.53 56.33
CA GLN A 51 21.77 13.30 55.97
C GLN A 51 21.88 12.34 57.17
N PRO A 52 21.15 11.19 57.32
CA PRO A 52 20.17 10.52 56.44
C PRO A 52 18.88 10.02 57.16
N GLN A 53 17.75 9.83 56.47
CA GLN A 53 16.66 8.99 57.03
C GLN A 53 15.74 8.32 56.00
N GLN A 54 15.74 6.99 56.04
CA GLN A 54 14.70 6.03 55.61
C GLN A 54 14.58 5.00 56.75
N PRO A 55 13.49 4.22 56.93
CA PRO A 55 12.14 4.23 56.32
C PRO A 55 11.01 4.21 57.40
N PRO A 56 9.70 4.14 57.03
CA PRO A 56 9.05 2.83 56.90
C PRO A 56 8.00 2.69 55.77
N SER A 57 7.95 1.47 55.22
CA SER A 57 6.83 0.71 54.61
C SER A 57 5.75 1.39 53.73
N THR A 58 5.73 0.94 52.47
CA THR A 58 4.72 0.89 51.37
C THR A 58 3.24 0.65 51.78
N PRO A 59 2.22 0.76 50.88
CA PRO A 59 2.28 0.85 49.40
C PRO A 59 1.35 1.91 48.76
N ASN A 60 1.78 2.55 47.67
CA ASN A 60 0.82 3.08 46.71
C ASN A 60 1.32 2.87 45.27
N GLU A 61 0.94 1.71 44.77
CA GLU A 61 1.02 1.28 43.39
C GLU A 61 0.10 2.17 42.54
N LYS A 62 0.65 3.23 41.94
CA LYS A 62 -0.05 4.01 40.91
C LYS A 62 0.91 4.46 39.82
N LYS A 63 1.55 3.49 39.15
CA LYS A 63 2.25 3.73 37.89
C LYS A 63 2.37 2.47 37.02
N LEU A 64 1.25 1.95 36.52
CA LEU A 64 1.29 0.93 35.45
C LEU A 64 0.11 0.99 34.46
N THR A 65 -0.89 1.86 34.64
CA THR A 65 -2.15 1.74 33.87
C THR A 65 -2.26 2.59 32.61
N THR A 66 -1.26 3.41 32.24
CA THR A 66 -1.35 4.22 31.00
C THR A 66 -0.76 3.54 29.76
N SER A 67 0.09 2.52 29.92
CA SER A 67 0.70 1.83 28.76
C SER A 67 -0.12 0.64 28.24
N THR A 68 -1.03 0.08 29.04
CA THR A 68 -1.77 -1.15 28.68
C THR A 68 -2.99 -0.88 27.80
N SER A 69 -3.64 0.28 27.94
CA SER A 69 -4.83 0.63 27.13
C SER A 69 -4.49 0.89 25.65
N SER A 70 -3.33 1.48 25.36
CA SER A 70 -2.88 1.73 23.99
C SER A 70 -2.48 0.44 23.27
N VAL A 71 -1.86 -0.51 23.97
CA VAL A 71 -1.50 -1.83 23.41
C VAL A 71 -2.74 -2.66 23.14
N ASN A 72 -3.74 -2.60 24.02
CA ASN A 72 -5.00 -3.31 23.84
C ASN A 72 -5.76 -2.82 22.61
N ASN A 73 -5.76 -1.51 22.33
CA ASN A 73 -6.44 -0.94 21.16
C ASN A 73 -5.74 -1.32 19.85
N VAL A 74 -4.40 -1.22 19.79
CA VAL A 74 -3.62 -1.60 18.60
C VAL A 74 -3.74 -3.10 18.30
N THR A 75 -3.67 -3.94 19.34
CA THR A 75 -3.81 -5.40 19.18
C THR A 75 -5.22 -5.79 18.76
N GLN A 76 -6.26 -5.12 19.28
CA GLN A 76 -7.63 -5.35 18.85
C GLN A 76 -7.90 -4.86 17.42
N VAL A 77 -7.34 -3.73 16.99
CA VAL A 77 -7.43 -3.27 15.59
C VAL A 77 -6.70 -4.23 14.64
N ALA A 78 -5.55 -4.78 15.05
CA ALA A 78 -4.81 -5.79 14.29
C ALA A 78 -5.58 -7.12 14.17
N LEU A 79 -6.19 -7.60 15.27
CA LEU A 79 -7.01 -8.82 15.27
C LEU A 79 -8.34 -8.64 14.52
N ALA A 80 -8.96 -7.46 14.62
CA ALA A 80 -10.14 -7.14 13.83
C ALA A 80 -9.82 -7.05 12.33
N SER A 81 -8.61 -6.58 11.96
CA SER A 81 -8.14 -6.55 10.58
C SER A 81 -8.02 -7.96 9.97
N PHE A 82 -7.66 -8.96 10.79
CA PHE A 82 -7.61 -10.38 10.40
C PHE A 82 -8.97 -10.92 9.91
N ARG A 83 -10.08 -10.29 10.30
CA ARG A 83 -11.44 -10.70 9.90
C ARG A 83 -11.82 -10.19 8.51
N SER A 84 -11.04 -9.28 7.92
CA SER A 84 -11.41 -8.57 6.69
C SER A 84 -10.90 -9.28 5.43
N PHE A 85 -11.78 -9.48 4.45
CA PHE A 85 -11.44 -10.00 3.12
C PHE A 85 -10.29 -9.24 2.41
N PRO A 86 -10.21 -7.88 2.41
CA PRO A 86 -9.11 -7.17 1.76
C PRO A 86 -7.73 -7.49 2.35
N PHE A 87 -7.63 -7.72 3.67
CA PHE A 87 -6.37 -8.04 4.33
C PHE A 87 -5.72 -9.30 3.75
N TYR A 88 -6.47 -10.39 3.64
CA TYR A 88 -5.95 -11.65 3.08
C TYR A 88 -5.49 -11.51 1.64
N VAL A 89 -6.24 -10.76 0.81
CA VAL A 89 -5.86 -10.53 -0.60
C VAL A 89 -4.56 -9.72 -0.69
N MET A 90 -4.38 -8.72 0.18
CA MET A 90 -3.17 -7.88 0.20
C MET A 90 -1.93 -8.62 0.72
N VAL A 91 -2.10 -9.47 1.73
CA VAL A 91 -1.03 -10.37 2.21
C VAL A 91 -0.63 -11.34 1.11
N LEU A 92 -1.60 -12.01 0.48
CA LEU A 92 -1.35 -12.94 -0.63
C LEU A 92 -0.63 -12.24 -1.79
N PHE A 93 -1.12 -11.07 -2.21
CA PHE A 93 -0.48 -10.26 -3.25
C PHE A 93 0.96 -9.91 -2.91
N SER A 94 1.23 -9.56 -1.64
CA SER A 94 2.58 -9.24 -1.18
C SER A 94 3.51 -10.43 -1.24
N VAL A 95 3.12 -11.57 -0.67
CA VAL A 95 3.93 -12.79 -0.60
C VAL A 95 4.22 -13.33 -2.00
N VAL A 96 3.20 -13.40 -2.86
CA VAL A 96 3.36 -13.91 -4.24
C VAL A 96 4.29 -13.04 -5.07
N THR A 97 4.08 -11.71 -5.04
CA THR A 97 4.90 -10.78 -5.83
C THR A 97 6.36 -10.84 -5.40
N GLU A 98 6.60 -10.94 -4.09
CA GLU A 98 7.94 -11.04 -3.53
C GLU A 98 8.62 -12.36 -3.87
N TYR A 99 7.90 -13.48 -3.81
CA TYR A 99 8.39 -14.78 -4.24
C TYR A 99 8.80 -14.79 -5.72
N VAL A 100 7.93 -14.27 -6.61
CA VAL A 100 8.21 -14.17 -8.05
C VAL A 100 9.43 -13.29 -8.29
N PHE A 101 9.55 -12.15 -7.60
CA PHE A 101 10.68 -11.24 -7.74
C PHE A 101 12.02 -11.88 -7.35
N VAL A 102 12.09 -12.49 -6.16
CA VAL A 102 13.31 -13.12 -5.65
C VAL A 102 13.70 -14.28 -6.54
N THR A 103 12.74 -15.12 -6.91
CA THR A 103 13.03 -16.31 -7.71
C THR A 103 13.46 -15.94 -9.13
N PHE A 104 12.77 -15.00 -9.79
CA PHE A 104 13.17 -14.51 -11.11
C PHE A 104 14.61 -13.98 -11.10
N SER A 105 14.97 -13.20 -10.08
CA SER A 105 16.32 -12.65 -9.95
C SER A 105 17.39 -13.73 -9.77
N MET A 106 17.06 -14.84 -9.11
CA MET A 106 17.97 -15.98 -8.93
C MET A 106 18.06 -16.86 -10.19
N THR A 107 16.96 -17.07 -10.91
CA THR A 107 16.90 -18.03 -12.03
C THR A 107 17.25 -17.42 -13.38
N VAL A 108 17.27 -16.09 -13.53
CA VAL A 108 17.49 -15.43 -14.83
C VAL A 108 18.84 -15.79 -15.46
N VAL A 109 19.91 -15.89 -14.68
CA VAL A 109 21.25 -16.27 -15.17
C VAL A 109 21.28 -17.74 -15.54
N ALA A 110 20.75 -18.60 -14.66
CA ALA A 110 20.66 -20.04 -14.92
C ALA A 110 19.86 -20.34 -16.19
N TYR A 111 18.78 -19.59 -16.43
CA TYR A 111 17.98 -19.69 -17.64
C TYR A 111 18.74 -19.28 -18.91
N ALA A 112 19.55 -18.23 -18.83
CA ALA A 112 20.38 -17.82 -19.96
C ALA A 112 21.41 -18.90 -20.34
N VAL A 113 22.01 -19.53 -19.33
CA VAL A 113 22.95 -20.64 -19.51
C VAL A 113 22.24 -21.89 -20.06
N ASP A 114 21.03 -22.19 -19.58
CA ASP A 114 20.19 -23.31 -20.05
C ASP A 114 19.86 -23.20 -21.54
N LYS A 115 19.64 -21.97 -22.04
CA LYS A 115 19.46 -21.70 -23.48
C LYS A 115 20.75 -21.76 -24.31
N GLY A 116 21.90 -22.08 -23.71
CA GLY A 116 23.19 -22.21 -24.38
C GLY A 116 23.96 -20.90 -24.56
N TRP A 117 23.56 -19.81 -23.87
CA TRP A 117 24.32 -18.56 -23.91
C TRP A 117 25.49 -18.57 -22.92
N LYS A 118 26.56 -17.83 -23.25
CA LYS A 118 27.72 -17.67 -22.37
C LYS A 118 27.30 -17.04 -21.03
N LEU A 119 27.95 -17.45 -19.94
CA LEU A 119 27.70 -16.90 -18.59
C LEU A 119 27.82 -15.37 -18.54
N GLN A 120 28.78 -14.80 -19.28
CA GLN A 120 28.97 -13.35 -19.43
C GLN A 120 27.68 -12.65 -19.91
N ASN A 121 27.01 -13.23 -20.91
CA ASN A 121 25.77 -12.71 -21.45
C ASN A 121 24.61 -12.86 -20.45
N GLY A 122 24.57 -13.96 -19.69
CA GLY A 122 23.62 -14.16 -18.60
C GLY A 122 23.76 -13.11 -17.49
N ASN A 123 24.98 -12.73 -17.13
CA ASN A 123 25.22 -11.67 -16.15
C ASN A 123 24.72 -10.30 -16.65
N GLN A 124 24.82 -10.02 -17.94
CA GLN A 124 24.27 -8.80 -18.53
C GLN A 124 22.74 -8.72 -18.40
N LEU A 125 22.01 -9.85 -18.45
CA LEU A 125 20.56 -9.87 -18.23
C LEU A 125 20.19 -9.36 -16.84
N VAL A 126 20.99 -9.67 -15.82
CA VAL A 126 20.76 -9.16 -14.45
C VAL A 126 20.89 -7.64 -14.42
N ILE A 127 21.89 -7.10 -15.14
CA ILE A 127 22.09 -5.64 -15.25
C ILE A 127 20.88 -5.01 -15.96
N TYR A 128 20.43 -5.57 -17.08
CA TYR A 128 19.24 -5.07 -17.78
C TYR A 128 17.97 -5.15 -16.93
N ASN A 129 17.80 -6.22 -16.15
CA ASN A 129 16.70 -6.33 -15.18
C ASN A 129 16.77 -5.23 -14.12
N ALA A 130 17.96 -4.96 -13.57
CA ALA A 130 18.16 -3.93 -12.55
C ALA A 130 17.88 -2.52 -13.10
N VAL A 131 18.32 -2.21 -14.31
CA VAL A 131 18.01 -0.95 -14.99
C VAL A 131 16.51 -0.81 -15.23
N GLY A 132 15.85 -1.89 -15.70
CA GLY A 132 14.41 -1.95 -15.84
C GLY A 132 13.69 -1.70 -14.50
N LEU A 133 14.15 -2.32 -13.42
CA LEU A 133 13.59 -2.15 -12.08
C LEU A 133 13.64 -0.69 -11.62
N LEU A 134 14.77 -0.01 -11.83
CA LEU A 134 14.92 1.41 -11.52
C LEU A 134 13.96 2.26 -12.35
N ALA A 135 13.88 2.00 -13.66
CA ALA A 135 12.96 2.71 -14.54
C ALA A 135 11.48 2.51 -14.13
N GLY A 136 11.07 1.28 -13.78
CA GLY A 136 9.72 0.99 -13.31
C GLY A 136 9.35 1.74 -12.04
N ARG A 137 10.30 1.88 -11.11
CA ARG A 137 10.13 2.66 -9.88
C ARG A 137 10.01 4.16 -10.14
N LEU A 138 10.70 4.68 -11.15
CA LEU A 138 10.56 6.08 -11.56
C LEU A 138 9.22 6.32 -12.25
N VAL A 139 8.77 5.39 -13.09
CA VAL A 139 7.49 5.50 -13.82
C VAL A 139 6.29 5.42 -12.88
N ALA A 140 6.38 4.66 -11.78
CA ALA A 140 5.25 4.43 -10.89
C ALA A 140 4.66 5.71 -10.24
N PRO A 141 5.44 6.62 -9.63
CA PRO A 141 4.96 7.91 -9.15
C PRO A 141 4.26 8.73 -10.24
N PHE A 142 4.89 8.89 -11.41
CA PHE A 142 4.32 9.67 -12.50
C PHE A 142 3.01 9.07 -13.04
N ALA A 143 2.95 7.75 -13.18
CA ALA A 143 1.73 7.06 -13.59
C ALA A 143 0.60 7.21 -12.55
N THR A 144 0.97 7.16 -11.28
CA THR A 144 0.04 7.30 -10.15
C THR A 144 -0.48 8.74 -10.03
N ASP A 145 0.33 9.75 -10.31
CA ASP A 145 -0.12 11.15 -10.27
C ASP A 145 -1.10 11.47 -11.41
N LYS A 146 -0.88 10.90 -12.59
CA LYS A 146 -1.71 11.17 -13.78
C LYS A 146 -3.03 10.39 -13.79
N ILE A 147 -3.05 9.19 -13.22
CA ILE A 147 -4.26 8.35 -13.18
C ILE A 147 -5.07 8.71 -11.94
N ARG A 148 -5.99 9.68 -12.09
CA ARG A 148 -6.97 10.05 -11.05
C ARG A 148 -8.02 8.93 -10.79
N SER A 149 -8.02 7.87 -11.59
CA SER A 149 -8.91 6.72 -11.44
C SER A 149 -8.44 5.76 -10.35
N SER A 150 -9.34 4.88 -9.88
CA SER A 150 -9.08 3.90 -8.82
C SER A 150 -7.74 3.16 -9.03
N ARG A 151 -6.92 3.05 -7.97
CA ARG A 151 -5.57 2.46 -8.01
C ARG A 151 -5.57 0.96 -8.33
N CYS A 152 -6.60 0.24 -7.88
CA CYS A 152 -6.68 -1.22 -7.98
C CYS A 152 -6.75 -1.75 -9.44
N PRO A 153 -7.57 -1.20 -10.36
CA PRO A 153 -7.54 -1.57 -11.79
C PRO A 153 -6.16 -1.43 -12.46
N VAL A 154 -5.36 -0.44 -12.06
CA VAL A 154 -4.03 -0.24 -12.63
C VAL A 154 -3.07 -1.32 -12.15
N ALA A 155 -3.17 -1.70 -10.86
CA ALA A 155 -2.43 -2.84 -10.31
C ALA A 155 -2.78 -4.15 -11.04
N VAL A 156 -4.08 -4.41 -11.26
CA VAL A 156 -4.54 -5.59 -12.03
C VAL A 156 -3.97 -5.58 -13.44
N ALA A 157 -4.08 -4.46 -14.17
CA ALA A 157 -3.54 -4.34 -15.52
C ALA A 157 -2.02 -4.60 -15.57
N SER A 158 -1.28 -4.07 -14.59
CA SER A 158 0.17 -4.29 -14.50
C SER A 158 0.52 -5.76 -14.25
N LEU A 159 -0.18 -6.44 -13.34
CA LEU A 159 0.03 -7.87 -13.08
C LEU A 159 -0.33 -8.74 -14.27
N SER A 160 -1.43 -8.46 -14.95
CA SER A 160 -1.82 -9.16 -16.17
C SER A 160 -0.78 -8.96 -17.28
N SER A 161 -0.23 -7.75 -17.43
CA SER A 161 0.83 -7.48 -18.39
C SER A 161 2.12 -8.25 -18.05
N ALA A 162 2.52 -8.27 -16.77
CA ALA A 162 3.69 -9.03 -16.30
C ALA A 162 3.52 -10.54 -16.53
N ALA A 163 2.33 -11.08 -16.28
CA ALA A 163 2.04 -12.48 -16.56
C ALA A 163 2.14 -12.82 -18.06
N GLY A 164 1.64 -11.93 -18.94
CA GLY A 164 1.79 -12.10 -20.38
C GLY A 164 3.24 -12.11 -20.84
N LEU A 165 4.09 -11.27 -20.23
CA LEU A 165 5.52 -11.23 -20.53
C LEU A 165 6.26 -12.48 -20.03
N PHE A 166 5.91 -13.03 -18.85
CA PHE A 166 6.44 -14.32 -18.39
C PHE A 166 6.08 -15.47 -19.33
N LEU A 167 4.88 -15.47 -19.91
CA LEU A 167 4.45 -16.47 -20.89
C LEU A 167 5.20 -16.35 -22.22
N LEU A 168 5.62 -15.15 -22.58
CA LEU A 168 6.37 -14.87 -23.81
C LEU A 168 7.85 -15.27 -23.69
N LEU A 169 8.38 -15.35 -22.47
CA LEU A 169 9.77 -15.67 -22.15
C LEU A 169 10.30 -16.99 -22.76
N PRO A 170 9.57 -18.12 -22.67
CA PRO A 170 9.98 -19.36 -23.34
C PRO A 170 9.99 -19.29 -24.87
N VAL A 171 9.11 -18.46 -25.48
CA VAL A 171 8.94 -18.38 -26.94
C VAL A 171 10.14 -17.69 -27.63
N VAL A 172 10.81 -16.78 -26.93
CA VAL A 172 11.90 -15.97 -27.49
C VAL A 172 13.20 -16.77 -27.57
N LYS A 173 13.75 -16.93 -28.77
CA LYS A 173 15.01 -17.67 -29.03
C LYS A 173 16.23 -16.76 -29.24
N THR A 174 16.03 -15.46 -29.47
CA THR A 174 17.11 -14.50 -29.72
C THR A 174 17.61 -13.86 -28.43
N PHE A 175 18.91 -13.66 -28.30
CA PHE A 175 19.50 -12.97 -27.13
C PHE A 175 18.97 -11.54 -26.94
N VAL A 176 18.89 -10.77 -28.02
CA VAL A 176 18.38 -9.38 -27.96
C VAL A 176 16.93 -9.35 -27.48
N GLY A 177 16.09 -10.24 -28.01
CA GLY A 177 14.70 -10.37 -27.54
C GLY A 177 14.62 -10.74 -26.05
N LEU A 178 15.49 -11.62 -25.57
CA LEU A 178 15.56 -12.00 -24.16
C LEU A 178 15.99 -10.81 -23.28
N ALA A 179 17.01 -10.06 -23.70
CA ALA A 179 17.47 -8.87 -22.98
C ALA A 179 16.38 -7.79 -22.89
N VAL A 180 15.69 -7.51 -23.99
CA VAL A 180 14.56 -6.56 -24.03
C VAL A 180 13.44 -7.05 -23.10
N LEU A 181 13.09 -8.34 -23.18
CA LEU A 181 12.03 -8.90 -22.36
C LEU A 181 12.37 -8.83 -20.87
N THR A 182 13.59 -9.22 -20.48
CA THR A 182 14.10 -9.11 -19.10
C THR A 182 14.10 -7.66 -18.61
N CYS A 183 14.44 -6.69 -19.45
CA CYS A 183 14.37 -5.27 -19.11
C CYS A 183 12.92 -4.82 -18.85
N VAL A 184 12.00 -5.14 -19.77
CA VAL A 184 10.57 -4.80 -19.63
C VAL A 184 9.95 -5.50 -18.42
N MET A 185 10.36 -6.74 -18.13
CA MET A 185 10.00 -7.44 -16.91
C MET A 185 10.47 -6.70 -15.67
N GLY A 186 11.72 -6.22 -15.65
CA GLY A 186 12.25 -5.37 -14.59
C GLY A 186 11.39 -4.13 -14.37
N VAL A 187 10.99 -3.45 -15.44
CA VAL A 187 10.07 -2.28 -15.37
C VAL A 187 8.74 -2.67 -14.73
N GLY A 188 8.12 -3.77 -15.18
CA GLY A 188 6.88 -4.28 -14.61
C GLY A 188 6.99 -4.60 -13.13
N MET A 189 8.04 -5.32 -12.71
CA MET A 189 8.27 -5.67 -11.31
C MET A 189 8.54 -4.44 -10.43
N GLY A 190 9.28 -3.46 -10.94
CA GLY A 190 9.55 -2.19 -10.24
C GLY A 190 8.29 -1.38 -10.03
N TYR A 191 7.42 -1.35 -11.05
CA TYR A 191 6.11 -0.72 -10.97
C TYR A 191 5.22 -1.42 -9.93
N ILE A 192 5.15 -2.75 -9.95
CA ILE A 192 4.33 -3.54 -9.02
C ILE A 192 4.78 -3.30 -7.57
N LEU A 193 6.09 -3.20 -7.31
CA LEU A 193 6.59 -2.95 -5.96
C LEU A 193 6.16 -1.58 -5.41
N CYS A 194 6.11 -0.56 -6.27
CA CYS A 194 5.62 0.78 -5.90
C CYS A 194 4.11 0.81 -5.72
N ILE A 195 3.33 0.22 -6.64
CA ILE A 195 1.87 0.21 -6.50
C ILE A 195 1.44 -0.64 -5.29
N LYS A 196 2.22 -1.65 -4.90
CA LYS A 196 1.98 -2.47 -3.70
C LYS A 196 1.88 -1.62 -2.45
N THR A 197 2.83 -0.72 -2.21
CA THR A 197 2.84 0.11 -1.00
C THR A 197 1.69 1.11 -0.99
N VAL A 198 1.37 1.69 -2.16
CA VAL A 198 0.23 2.60 -2.32
C VAL A 198 -1.09 1.88 -2.05
N LEU A 199 -1.28 0.69 -2.64
CA LEU A 199 -2.49 -0.10 -2.49
C LEU A 199 -2.68 -0.57 -1.04
N MET A 200 -1.59 -0.91 -0.35
CA MET A 200 -1.63 -1.25 1.07
C MET A 200 -2.13 -0.09 1.93
N GLY A 201 -1.71 1.14 1.61
CA GLY A 201 -2.16 2.36 2.30
C GLY A 201 -3.61 2.75 2.00
N ASP A 202 -4.12 2.43 0.80
CA ASP A 202 -5.51 2.72 0.41
C ASP A 202 -6.53 1.76 1.05
N TYR A 203 -6.16 0.48 1.20
CA TYR A 203 -7.09 -0.57 1.68
C TYR A 203 -7.01 -0.83 3.18
N MET A 204 -5.92 -0.46 3.83
CA MET A 204 -5.70 -0.69 5.26
C MET A 204 -5.75 0.63 6.02
N VAL A 205 -6.31 0.61 7.23
CA VAL A 205 -6.14 1.70 8.19
C VAL A 205 -4.64 1.83 8.50
N VAL A 206 -4.14 3.05 8.71
CA VAL A 206 -2.70 3.36 8.90
C VAL A 206 -2.03 2.42 9.92
N GLU A 207 -2.72 2.08 11.00
CA GLU A 207 -2.24 1.17 12.06
C GLU A 207 -2.14 -0.31 11.59
N GLY A 208 -3.00 -0.72 10.66
CA GLY A 208 -3.04 -2.07 10.11
C GLY A 208 -2.01 -2.34 9.00
N VAL A 209 -1.44 -1.30 8.38
CA VAL A 209 -0.42 -1.44 7.32
C VAL A 209 0.84 -2.12 7.86
N SER A 210 1.37 -1.63 8.98
CA SER A 210 2.59 -2.19 9.61
C SER A 210 2.38 -3.63 10.04
N PHE A 211 1.20 -3.95 10.59
CA PHE A 211 0.83 -5.32 10.96
C PHE A 211 0.74 -6.23 9.72
N CYS A 212 0.09 -5.78 8.66
CA CYS A 212 -0.03 -6.53 7.41
C CYS A 212 1.34 -6.79 6.75
N CYS A 213 2.23 -5.80 6.77
CA CYS A 213 3.62 -5.98 6.33
C CYS A 213 4.37 -7.00 7.20
N GLY A 214 4.20 -6.96 8.52
CA GLY A 214 4.80 -7.93 9.44
C GLY A 214 4.33 -9.37 9.17
N VAL A 215 3.01 -9.57 9.05
CA VAL A 215 2.43 -10.89 8.75
C VAL A 215 2.87 -11.38 7.37
N ALA A 216 2.85 -10.53 6.34
CA ALA A 216 3.33 -10.88 5.01
C ALA A 216 4.81 -11.28 5.02
N GLY A 217 5.65 -10.56 5.78
CA GLY A 217 7.07 -10.90 5.94
C GLY A 217 7.28 -12.24 6.61
N ILE A 218 6.58 -12.52 7.71
CA ILE A 218 6.65 -13.82 8.41
C ILE A 218 6.23 -14.97 7.48
N LEU A 219 5.19 -14.77 6.67
CA LEU A 219 4.74 -15.76 5.69
C LEU A 219 5.68 -15.89 4.48
N ALA A 220 6.43 -14.85 4.13
CA ALA A 220 7.38 -14.88 3.02
C ALA A 220 8.62 -15.73 3.34
N ILE A 221 9.06 -15.77 4.61
CA ILE A 221 10.25 -16.53 5.04
C ILE A 221 10.20 -18.02 4.62
N PRO A 222 9.17 -18.81 4.97
CA PRO A 222 9.13 -20.23 4.56
C PRO A 222 9.07 -20.39 3.04
N VAL A 223 8.42 -19.45 2.33
CA VAL A 223 8.36 -19.44 0.87
C VAL A 223 9.74 -19.20 0.26
N TRP A 224 10.54 -18.31 0.86
CA TRP A 224 11.93 -18.07 0.44
C TRP A 224 12.84 -19.27 0.71
N ILE A 225 12.71 -19.90 1.87
CA ILE A 225 13.47 -21.11 2.22
C ILE A 225 13.10 -22.26 1.26
N ALA A 226 11.82 -22.40 0.93
CA ALA A 226 11.36 -23.40 -0.03
C ALA A 226 11.71 -23.05 -1.49
N GLY A 227 12.02 -21.79 -1.80
CA GLY A 227 12.29 -21.29 -3.14
C GLY A 227 13.34 -22.13 -3.88
N PRO A 228 14.58 -22.25 -3.37
CA PRO A 228 15.63 -23.10 -3.97
C PRO A 228 15.20 -24.55 -4.19
N SER A 229 14.48 -25.16 -3.23
CA SER A 229 14.00 -26.54 -3.36
C SER A 229 12.96 -26.69 -4.47
N ILE A 230 12.03 -25.73 -4.60
CA ILE A 230 11.05 -25.70 -5.69
C ILE A 230 11.77 -25.55 -7.03
N ILE A 231 12.71 -24.61 -7.13
CA ILE A 231 13.50 -24.36 -8.34
C ILE A 231 14.30 -25.61 -8.74
N GLY A 232 14.90 -26.30 -7.76
CA GLY A 232 15.61 -27.56 -7.94
C GLY A 232 14.69 -28.66 -8.47
N PHE A 233 13.52 -28.84 -7.86
CA PHE A 233 12.53 -29.84 -8.30
C PHE A 233 12.09 -29.64 -9.76
N PHE A 234 11.82 -28.40 -10.18
CA PHE A 234 11.48 -28.10 -11.57
C PHE A 234 12.63 -28.39 -12.54
N ARG A 235 13.86 -28.12 -12.12
CA ARG A 235 15.06 -28.43 -12.91
C ARG A 235 15.30 -29.94 -13.02
N ASP A 236 15.16 -30.67 -11.93
CA ASP A 236 15.49 -32.09 -11.87
C ASP A 236 14.43 -32.96 -12.59
N THR A 237 13.17 -32.52 -12.64
CA THR A 237 12.08 -33.32 -13.24
C THR A 237 11.99 -33.18 -14.77
N ARG A 238 12.30 -32.01 -15.34
CA ARG A 238 12.09 -31.69 -16.77
C ARG A 238 13.34 -31.15 -17.47
N GLY A 239 14.40 -30.83 -16.74
CA GLY A 239 15.65 -30.30 -17.30
C GLY A 239 15.57 -28.87 -17.86
N SER A 240 14.43 -28.17 -17.73
CA SER A 240 14.26 -26.82 -18.28
C SER A 240 13.39 -25.91 -17.39
N TYR A 241 13.71 -24.62 -17.37
CA TYR A 241 13.01 -23.59 -16.58
C TYR A 241 11.73 -23.04 -17.23
N ASP A 242 11.38 -23.45 -18.45
CA ASP A 242 10.22 -22.89 -19.15
C ASP A 242 8.91 -23.08 -18.36
N LEU A 243 8.75 -24.25 -17.71
CA LEU A 243 7.57 -24.51 -16.89
C LEU A 243 7.52 -23.63 -15.64
N LEU A 244 8.68 -23.27 -15.06
CA LEU A 244 8.75 -22.40 -13.90
C LEU A 244 8.16 -21.01 -14.22
N TYR A 245 8.51 -20.45 -15.39
CA TYR A 245 7.97 -19.16 -15.84
C TYR A 245 6.48 -19.23 -16.21
N VAL A 246 6.02 -20.36 -16.75
CA VAL A 246 4.58 -20.59 -16.96
C VAL A 246 3.84 -20.63 -15.62
N THR A 247 4.39 -21.30 -14.60
CA THR A 247 3.82 -21.31 -13.25
C THR A 247 3.79 -19.90 -12.64
N PHE A 248 4.82 -19.08 -12.83
CA PHE A 248 4.79 -17.67 -12.39
C PHE A 248 3.73 -16.84 -13.10
N SER A 249 3.51 -17.10 -14.39
CA SER A 249 2.43 -16.46 -15.15
C SER A 249 1.06 -16.82 -14.56
N ALA A 250 0.83 -18.10 -14.29
CA ALA A 250 -0.42 -18.59 -13.70
C ALA A 250 -0.64 -18.03 -12.29
N LEU A 251 0.40 -18.01 -11.46
CA LEU A 251 0.33 -17.47 -10.09
C LEU A 251 0.06 -15.96 -10.09
N SER A 252 0.69 -15.23 -11.01
CA SER A 252 0.46 -13.78 -11.17
C SER A 252 -0.97 -13.48 -11.67
N LEU A 253 -1.49 -14.28 -12.61
CA LEU A 253 -2.88 -14.17 -13.06
C LEU A 253 -3.89 -14.49 -11.96
N PHE A 254 -3.61 -15.48 -11.13
CA PHE A 254 -4.46 -15.83 -9.99
C PHE A 254 -4.58 -14.65 -9.01
N VAL A 255 -3.47 -14.01 -8.67
CA VAL A 255 -3.47 -12.83 -7.80
C VAL A 255 -4.14 -11.63 -8.48
N ALA A 256 -3.90 -11.40 -9.77
CA ALA A 256 -4.59 -10.37 -10.54
C ALA A 256 -6.11 -10.57 -10.53
N ALA A 257 -6.59 -11.81 -10.65
CA ALA A 257 -8.01 -12.15 -10.56
C ALA A 257 -8.57 -11.88 -9.15
N MET A 258 -7.84 -12.21 -8.09
CA MET A 258 -8.26 -11.90 -6.72
C MET A 258 -8.36 -10.39 -6.46
N LEU A 259 -7.39 -9.62 -6.95
CA LEU A 259 -7.43 -8.14 -6.88
C LEU A 259 -8.57 -7.56 -7.73
N LEU A 260 -8.87 -8.15 -8.88
CA LEU A 260 -10.00 -7.75 -9.69
C LEU A 260 -11.32 -8.00 -8.96
N ILE A 261 -11.47 -9.16 -8.30
CA ILE A 261 -12.64 -9.46 -7.47
C ILE A 261 -12.76 -8.44 -6.34
N LEU A 262 -11.66 -8.08 -5.68
CA LEU A 262 -11.65 -7.05 -4.64
C LEU A 262 -12.09 -5.69 -5.19
N ALA A 263 -11.54 -5.25 -6.33
CA ALA A 263 -11.92 -4.00 -6.99
C ALA A 263 -13.40 -3.99 -7.40
N CYS A 264 -13.92 -5.10 -7.91
CA CYS A 264 -15.32 -5.27 -8.29
C CYS A 264 -16.24 -5.20 -7.07
N ARG A 265 -15.85 -5.81 -5.94
CA ARG A 265 -16.61 -5.73 -4.68
C ARG A 265 -16.67 -4.30 -4.15
N ASP A 266 -15.55 -3.59 -4.19
CA ASP A 266 -15.50 -2.16 -3.84
C ASP A 266 -16.40 -1.30 -4.73
N ALA A 267 -16.31 -1.51 -6.04
CA ALA A 267 -17.13 -0.78 -7.01
C ALA A 267 -18.63 -1.06 -6.82
N ALA A 268 -19.00 -2.33 -6.54
CA ALA A 268 -20.37 -2.72 -6.26
C ALA A 268 -20.89 -2.10 -4.95
N GLY A 269 -20.06 -2.05 -3.91
CA GLY A 269 -20.39 -1.38 -2.64
C GLY A 269 -20.71 0.10 -2.83
N ARG A 270 -19.88 0.82 -3.59
CA ARG A 270 -20.10 2.24 -3.91
C ARG A 270 -21.39 2.48 -4.68
N ARG A 271 -21.72 1.61 -5.64
CA ARG A 271 -22.99 1.70 -6.40
C ARG A 271 -24.21 1.53 -5.51
N ARG A 272 -24.15 0.61 -4.53
CA ARG A 272 -25.25 0.42 -3.57
C ARG A 272 -25.48 1.65 -2.71
N GLN A 273 -24.41 2.31 -2.25
CA GLN A 273 -24.52 3.54 -1.45
C GLN A 273 -25.09 4.72 -2.25
N LEU A 274 -24.70 4.88 -3.53
CA LEU A 274 -25.31 5.89 -4.39
C LEU A 274 -26.80 5.64 -4.61
N GLY A 275 -27.20 4.39 -4.86
CA GLY A 275 -28.61 4.03 -5.04
C GLY A 275 -29.47 4.22 -3.77
N ASP A 276 -28.87 4.05 -2.59
CA ASP A 276 -29.56 4.26 -1.31
C ASP A 276 -29.71 5.75 -0.96
N SER A 277 -28.69 6.58 -1.25
CA SER A 277 -28.79 8.04 -1.11
C SER A 277 -29.83 8.65 -2.04
N ASP A 278 -29.93 8.17 -3.28
CA ASP A 278 -30.93 8.64 -4.24
C ASP A 278 -32.36 8.29 -3.78
N ARG A 279 -32.56 7.06 -3.28
CA ARG A 279 -33.85 6.63 -2.68
C ARG A 279 -34.22 7.43 -1.43
N ASN A 280 -33.27 7.66 -0.52
CA ASN A 280 -33.54 8.38 0.72
C ASN A 280 -33.73 9.89 0.48
N GLY A 281 -33.00 10.47 -0.49
CA GLY A 281 -33.19 11.84 -0.96
C GLY A 281 -34.57 12.06 -1.58
N GLY A 282 -35.00 11.19 -2.49
CA GLY A 282 -36.32 11.27 -3.13
C GLY A 282 -37.49 11.09 -2.16
N ALA A 283 -37.36 10.21 -1.17
CA ALA A 283 -38.37 10.05 -0.12
C ALA A 283 -38.50 11.29 0.79
N THR A 284 -37.39 12.01 1.01
CA THR A 284 -37.37 13.22 1.83
C THR A 284 -37.98 14.41 1.08
N GLU A 285 -37.74 14.54 -0.23
CA GLU A 285 -38.38 15.57 -1.07
C GLU A 285 -39.90 15.36 -1.22
N MET A 286 -40.38 14.13 -1.41
CA MET A 286 -41.82 13.86 -1.46
C MET A 286 -42.53 14.18 -0.13
N LYS A 287 -41.88 13.96 1.02
CA LYS A 287 -42.41 14.37 2.33
C LYS A 287 -42.43 15.89 2.51
N ALA A 288 -41.47 16.62 1.94
CA ALA A 288 -41.44 18.08 1.98
C ALA A 288 -42.50 18.70 1.07
N ALA A 289 -42.76 18.10 -0.10
CA ALA A 289 -43.78 18.56 -1.05
C ALA A 289 -45.23 18.32 -0.58
N ASN A 290 -45.45 17.37 0.34
CA ASN A 290 -46.76 17.08 0.93
C ASN A 290 -47.01 17.78 2.29
N LYS A 291 -46.24 18.84 2.64
CA LYS A 291 -46.69 19.72 3.73
C LYS A 291 -47.86 20.57 3.21
N PRO A 292 -49.05 20.49 3.83
CA PRO A 292 -50.14 21.38 3.48
C PRO A 292 -49.68 22.82 3.74
N LYS A 293 -49.78 23.64 2.69
CA LYS A 293 -49.57 25.08 2.74
C LYS A 293 -50.71 25.65 3.58
N VAL A 294 -50.52 25.76 4.90
CA VAL A 294 -51.45 26.48 5.77
C VAL A 294 -51.40 27.92 5.31
N LEU A 295 -52.43 28.28 4.55
CA LEU A 295 -52.67 29.60 3.99
C LEU A 295 -52.65 30.61 5.13
N GLY A 296 -51.79 31.62 5.02
CA GLY A 296 -51.88 32.81 5.83
C GLY A 296 -53.23 33.47 5.57
N MET A 297 -54.08 33.45 6.59
CA MET A 297 -55.30 34.24 6.64
C MET A 297 -55.56 34.60 8.11
N GLU A 298 -54.62 35.36 8.70
CA GLU A 298 -54.89 36.16 9.90
C GLU A 298 -55.52 37.46 9.41
N GLU A 299 -56.84 37.42 9.47
CA GLU A 299 -57.81 38.43 9.14
C GLU A 299 -57.65 39.66 10.03
N LYS A 300 -57.65 40.82 9.40
CA LYS A 300 -57.98 42.10 10.03
C LYS A 300 -59.30 41.96 10.80
N VAL A 301 -59.34 42.21 12.10
CA VAL A 301 -60.34 43.03 12.83
C VAL A 301 -60.08 42.91 14.33
N ALA A 302 -59.50 43.98 14.88
CA ALA A 302 -59.87 44.52 16.18
C ALA A 302 -59.30 45.94 16.26
N ARG A 303 -60.00 46.89 15.63
CA ARG A 303 -59.97 48.28 16.07
C ARG A 303 -60.88 48.35 17.30
N PHE A 304 -60.34 48.69 18.46
CA PHE A 304 -60.83 49.70 19.41
C PHE A 304 -59.76 49.90 20.49
#